data_AF-A0A6G1EXU2-F1
#
_entry.id   AF-A0A6G1EXU2-F1
#
_cell.length_a   1.000
_cell.length_b   1.000
_cell.length_c   1.000
_cell.angle_alpha   90.00
_cell.angle_beta   90.00
_cell.angle_gamma   90.00
#
_symmetry.space_group_name_H-M   'P 1'
#
loop_
_entity.id
_entity.type
_entity.pdbx_description
1 polymer ?
#
loop_
_entity_poly.entity_id
_entity_poly.type
_entity_poly.pdbx_seq_one_letter_code
_entity_poly.pdbx_strand_id
1 'polypeptide(L)'
;MPAGTGSFVRTCINDLNALSGVGLVSVPYALSQGGWLSLALLAAVAAACWYTGTLLGHCMDADAAIRTYPDIGERAFGRAGRLVVSSFMYAELYLVATGFLILEGDNLDKLFPGASVSLGTVSLAGKQLFVVLVALVIAPTTWLRSLGVLAYVSATGVFASVIIVLSVLWAAAVDGVGFSGRGTTPLRITGLPTALGLYIFCYGGHPVFPTLYTSMKQKSQFPKLSSDAFLPCAAMASPFSTADELYLVLQLLHL
;
A
#
# COMPACT_ATOMS: atom_id res chain seq x y z
N MET A 1 -25.10 -4.77 19.26
CA MET A 1 -23.66 -4.76 19.64
C MET A 1 -23.25 -3.30 19.87
N PRO A 2 -22.40 -3.00 20.86
CA PRO A 2 -22.14 -1.62 21.27
C PRO A 2 -21.50 -0.82 20.13
N ALA A 3 -21.86 0.46 20.07
CA ALA A 3 -21.41 1.43 19.07
C ALA A 3 -19.89 1.46 18.96
N GLY A 4 -19.37 1.57 17.73
CA GLY A 4 -17.94 1.60 17.42
C GLY A 4 -17.19 2.65 18.27
N THR A 5 -16.23 2.17 19.05
CA THR A 5 -15.38 2.97 19.95
C THR A 5 -14.08 3.45 19.28
N GLY A 6 -13.89 3.19 17.98
CA GLY A 6 -12.75 3.68 17.22
C GLY A 6 -12.85 5.20 16.98
N SER A 7 -11.92 5.96 17.56
CA SER A 7 -11.70 7.35 17.16
C SER A 7 -11.40 7.39 15.66
N PHE A 8 -12.09 8.27 14.91
CA PHE A 8 -11.85 8.51 13.48
C PHE A 8 -10.35 8.64 13.16
N VAL A 9 -9.61 9.32 14.04
CA VAL A 9 -8.16 9.50 13.94
C VAL A 9 -7.39 8.18 13.99
N ARG A 10 -7.80 7.21 14.84
CA ARG A 10 -7.14 5.88 14.88
C ARG A 10 -7.40 5.08 13.62
N THR A 11 -8.60 5.18 13.05
CA THR A 11 -8.95 4.51 11.80
C THR A 11 -8.17 5.13 10.65
N CYS A 12 -8.12 6.46 10.53
CA CYS A 12 -7.29 7.17 9.56
C CYS A 12 -5.81 6.80 9.69
N ILE A 13 -5.25 6.76 10.90
CA ILE A 13 -3.83 6.40 11.10
C ILE A 13 -3.57 4.96 10.66
N ASN A 14 -4.48 4.02 10.95
CA ASN A 14 -4.30 2.63 10.54
C ASN A 14 -4.43 2.44 9.03
N ASP A 15 -5.35 3.18 8.40
CA ASP A 15 -5.56 3.18 6.95
C ASP A 15 -4.36 3.84 6.23
N LEU A 16 -3.92 5.00 6.72
CA LEU A 16 -2.72 5.69 6.27
C LEU A 16 -1.47 4.83 6.45
N ASN A 17 -1.35 4.05 7.52
CA ASN A 17 -0.23 3.10 7.67
C ASN A 17 -0.25 1.98 6.64
N ALA A 18 -1.43 1.41 6.39
CA ALA A 18 -1.59 0.35 5.41
C ALA A 18 -1.30 0.85 3.98
N LEU A 19 -1.76 2.06 3.65
CA LEU A 19 -1.60 2.69 2.33
C LEU A 19 -0.19 3.29 2.14
N SER A 20 0.35 3.94 3.16
CA SER A 20 1.63 4.67 3.07
C SER A 20 2.83 3.73 3.02
N GLY A 21 2.81 2.59 3.71
CA GLY A 21 3.98 1.70 3.78
C GLY A 21 4.39 1.14 2.42
N VAL A 22 3.47 0.47 1.74
CA VAL A 22 3.74 -0.18 0.45
C VAL A 22 3.81 0.81 -0.70
N GLY A 23 2.91 1.80 -0.70
CA GLY A 23 2.79 2.77 -1.77
C GLY A 23 4.07 3.58 -1.96
N LEU A 24 4.72 3.99 -0.86
CA LEU A 24 5.92 4.82 -0.93
C LEU A 24 7.09 4.15 -1.65
N VAL A 25 7.25 2.83 -1.52
CA VAL A 25 8.37 2.09 -2.14
C VAL A 25 7.99 1.54 -3.50
N SER A 26 6.73 1.12 -3.66
CA SER A 26 6.26 0.44 -4.88
C SER A 26 6.01 1.40 -6.03
N VAL A 27 5.52 2.62 -5.77
CA VAL A 27 5.19 3.59 -6.83
C VAL A 27 6.45 4.13 -7.54
N PRO A 28 7.56 4.52 -6.88
CA PRO A 28 8.78 4.90 -7.60
C PRO A 28 9.39 3.73 -8.39
N TYR A 29 9.31 2.50 -7.87
CA TYR A 29 9.73 1.31 -8.61
C TYR A 29 8.84 1.06 -9.84
N ALA A 30 7.52 1.14 -9.69
CA ALA A 30 6.57 1.01 -10.79
C ALA A 30 6.79 2.08 -11.87
N LEU A 31 7.07 3.32 -11.47
CA LEU A 31 7.41 4.41 -12.38
C LEU A 31 8.71 4.12 -13.14
N SER A 32 9.72 3.55 -12.48
CA SER A 32 10.98 3.14 -13.14
C SER A 32 10.77 2.02 -14.17
N GLN A 33 9.78 1.14 -13.96
CA GLN A 33 9.45 0.05 -14.87
C GLN A 33 8.58 0.51 -16.04
N GLY A 34 7.56 1.33 -15.79
CA GLY A 34 6.58 1.77 -16.79
C GLY A 34 6.95 3.04 -17.56
N GLY A 35 7.88 3.85 -17.05
CA GLY A 35 8.20 5.18 -17.58
C GLY A 35 7.18 6.24 -17.15
N TRP A 36 7.44 7.50 -17.47
CA TRP A 36 6.67 8.64 -16.96
C TRP A 36 5.19 8.63 -17.33
N LEU A 37 4.83 8.17 -18.53
CA LEU A 37 3.44 8.08 -18.98
C LEU A 37 2.64 7.01 -18.21
N SER A 38 3.31 6.12 -17.47
CA SER A 38 2.62 5.23 -16.52
C SER A 38 1.95 5.97 -15.35
N LEU A 39 2.27 7.25 -15.11
CA LEU A 39 1.52 8.08 -14.15
C LEU A 39 0.06 8.29 -14.56
N ALA A 40 -0.24 8.30 -15.87
CA ALA A 40 -1.62 8.31 -16.34
C ALA A 40 -2.36 7.02 -15.96
N LEU A 41 -1.64 5.89 -15.97
CA LEU A 41 -2.16 4.60 -15.52
C LEU A 41 -2.41 4.60 -14.01
N LEU A 42 -1.48 5.16 -13.22
CA LEU A 42 -1.67 5.36 -11.78
C LEU A 42 -2.92 6.21 -11.49
N ALA A 43 -3.12 7.32 -12.21
CA ALA A 43 -4.29 8.17 -12.07
C ALA A 43 -5.59 7.43 -12.47
N ALA A 44 -5.55 6.62 -13.53
CA ALA A 44 -6.70 5.81 -13.95
C ALA A 44 -7.06 4.75 -12.89
N VAL A 45 -6.06 4.07 -12.32
CA VAL A 45 -6.27 3.11 -11.22
C VAL A 45 -6.83 3.83 -9.98
N ALA A 46 -6.27 4.97 -9.60
CA ALA A 46 -6.77 5.77 -8.48
C ALA A 46 -8.23 6.21 -8.67
N ALA A 47 -8.59 6.69 -9.86
CA ALA A 47 -9.96 7.07 -10.19
C ALA A 47 -10.91 5.87 -10.16
N ALA A 48 -10.48 4.72 -10.69
CA ALA A 48 -11.26 3.49 -10.63
C ALA A 48 -11.46 3.02 -9.17
N CYS A 49 -10.41 3.04 -8.35
CA CYS A 49 -10.47 2.65 -6.94
C CYS A 49 -11.34 3.59 -6.10
N TRP A 50 -11.31 4.89 -6.38
CA TRP A 50 -12.21 5.88 -5.80
C TRP A 50 -13.67 5.59 -6.16
N TYR A 51 -13.95 5.34 -7.44
CA TYR A 51 -15.29 5.00 -7.91
C TYR A 51 -15.81 3.70 -7.27
N THR A 52 -15.01 2.64 -7.25
CA THR A 52 -15.43 1.37 -6.63
C THR A 52 -15.56 1.47 -5.11
N GLY A 53 -14.72 2.29 -4.45
CA GLY A 53 -14.83 2.57 -3.02
C GLY A 53 -16.11 3.33 -2.66
N THR A 54 -16.49 4.35 -3.44
CA THR A 54 -17.76 5.07 -3.24
C THR A 54 -18.97 4.19 -3.50
N LEU A 55 -18.94 3.35 -4.55
CA LEU A 55 -19.99 2.37 -4.80
C LEU A 55 -20.14 1.37 -3.64
N LEU A 56 -19.02 0.92 -3.07
CA LEU A 56 -19.02 0.05 -1.91
C LEU A 56 -19.69 0.70 -0.70
N GLY A 57 -19.39 1.98 -0.46
CA GLY A 57 -20.05 2.79 0.57
C GLY A 57 -21.57 2.84 0.36
N HIS A 58 -22.02 3.11 -0.87
CA HIS A 58 -23.46 3.10 -1.19
C HIS A 58 -24.11 1.73 -0.99
N CYS A 59 -23.44 0.63 -1.32
CA CYS A 59 -23.95 -0.72 -1.05
C CYS A 59 -24.15 -0.95 0.46
N MET A 60 -23.24 -0.47 1.29
CA MET A 60 -23.33 -0.60 2.74
C MET A 60 -24.37 0.32 3.37
N ASP A 61 -24.62 1.49 2.79
CA ASP A 61 -25.70 2.39 3.20
C ASP A 61 -27.09 1.85 2.81
N ALA A 62 -27.17 1.12 1.69
CA ALA A 62 -28.43 0.58 1.18
C ALA A 62 -28.99 -0.59 2.01
N ASP A 63 -28.13 -1.41 2.64
CA ASP A 63 -28.56 -2.54 3.46
C ASP A 63 -27.69 -2.70 4.71
N ALA A 64 -28.29 -2.43 5.88
CA ALA A 64 -27.62 -2.54 7.18
C ALA A 64 -27.21 -3.98 7.54
N ALA A 65 -27.73 -5.00 6.84
CA ALA A 65 -27.30 -6.39 7.00
C ALA A 65 -25.92 -6.66 6.38
N ILE A 66 -25.44 -5.80 5.47
CA ILE A 66 -24.12 -5.91 4.85
C ILE A 66 -23.06 -5.44 5.82
N ARG A 67 -22.15 -6.34 6.22
CA ARG A 67 -21.07 -6.01 7.18
C ARG A 67 -19.69 -6.38 6.65
N THR A 68 -19.62 -7.33 5.72
CA THR A 68 -18.39 -7.83 5.14
C THR A 68 -18.44 -7.79 3.62
N TYR A 69 -17.27 -7.78 2.97
CA TYR A 69 -17.18 -7.77 1.51
C TYR A 69 -17.93 -8.96 0.85
N PRO A 70 -17.88 -10.19 1.39
CA PRO A 70 -18.68 -11.31 0.86
C PRO A 70 -20.20 -11.15 0.99
N ASP A 71 -20.70 -10.38 1.98
CA ASP A 71 -22.15 -10.17 2.14
C ASP A 71 -22.74 -9.39 0.96
N ILE A 72 -21.94 -8.52 0.34
CA ILE A 72 -22.31 -7.79 -0.88
C ILE A 72 -22.50 -8.76 -2.04
N GLY A 73 -21.58 -9.72 -2.17
CA GLY A 73 -21.69 -10.82 -3.14
C GLY A 73 -22.91 -11.69 -2.88
N GLU A 74 -23.23 -11.96 -1.61
CA GLU A 74 -24.46 -12.69 -1.24
C GLU A 74 -25.71 -11.93 -1.64
N ARG A 75 -25.72 -10.61 -1.42
CA ARG A 75 -26.89 -9.79 -1.71
C ARG A 75 -27.16 -9.63 -3.20
N ALA A 76 -26.10 -9.58 -4.02
CA ALA A 76 -26.20 -9.44 -5.47
C ALA A 76 -26.48 -10.76 -6.20
N PHE A 77 -25.83 -11.86 -5.80
CA PHE A 77 -25.87 -13.13 -6.55
C PHE A 77 -26.23 -14.35 -5.68
N GLY A 78 -26.69 -14.15 -4.45
CA GLY A 78 -26.99 -15.22 -3.51
C GLY A 78 -25.75 -15.96 -3.00
N ARG A 79 -25.95 -17.17 -2.47
CA ARG A 79 -24.87 -17.97 -1.84
C ARG A 79 -23.67 -18.22 -2.75
N ALA A 80 -23.88 -18.37 -4.06
CA ALA A 80 -22.80 -18.56 -5.03
C ALA A 80 -21.89 -17.33 -5.10
N GLY A 81 -22.48 -16.12 -5.13
CA GLY A 81 -21.74 -14.86 -5.10
C GLY A 81 -20.89 -14.73 -3.83
N ARG A 82 -21.46 -15.08 -2.67
CA ARG A 82 -20.72 -15.08 -1.41
C ARG A 82 -19.48 -15.98 -1.46
N LEU A 83 -19.63 -17.19 -1.98
CA LEU A 83 -18.53 -18.16 -2.04
C LEU A 83 -17.41 -17.65 -2.96
N VAL A 84 -17.77 -17.14 -4.14
CA VAL A 84 -16.81 -16.58 -5.10
C VAL A 84 -16.07 -15.39 -4.50
N VAL A 85 -16.78 -14.41 -3.97
CA VAL A 85 -16.16 -13.21 -3.36
C VAL A 85 -15.27 -13.57 -2.17
N SER A 86 -15.73 -14.49 -1.31
CA SER A 86 -14.91 -14.99 -0.19
C SER A 86 -13.63 -15.66 -0.68
N SER A 87 -13.72 -16.47 -1.74
CA SER A 87 -12.57 -17.21 -2.28
C SER A 87 -11.50 -16.26 -2.84
N PHE A 88 -11.91 -15.26 -3.63
CA PHE A 88 -11.01 -14.23 -4.13
C PHE A 88 -10.41 -13.39 -3.00
N MET A 89 -11.21 -12.99 -2.03
CA MET A 89 -10.74 -12.23 -0.86
C MET A 89 -9.66 -12.99 -0.08
N TYR A 90 -9.89 -14.27 0.23
CA TYR A 90 -8.89 -15.07 0.96
C TYR A 90 -7.64 -15.34 0.12
N ALA A 91 -7.79 -15.59 -1.18
CA ALA A 91 -6.65 -15.76 -2.07
C ALA A 91 -5.82 -14.47 -2.16
N GLU A 92 -6.45 -13.32 -2.27
CA GLU A 92 -5.81 -12.00 -2.27
C GLU A 92 -5.04 -11.76 -0.96
N LEU A 93 -5.69 -11.91 0.19
CA LEU A 93 -5.07 -11.77 1.51
C LEU A 93 -3.84 -12.69 1.67
N TYR A 94 -3.94 -13.94 1.20
CA TYR A 94 -2.84 -14.90 1.23
C TYR A 94 -1.66 -14.47 0.34
N LEU A 95 -1.95 -14.03 -0.89
CA LEU A 95 -0.92 -13.58 -1.83
C LEU A 95 -0.24 -12.30 -1.33
N VAL A 96 -1.00 -11.35 -0.80
CA VAL A 96 -0.46 -10.13 -0.19
C VAL A 96 0.46 -10.46 0.99
N ALA A 97 0.02 -11.31 1.92
CA ALA A 97 0.82 -11.73 3.07
C ALA A 97 2.11 -12.44 2.63
N THR A 98 2.02 -13.34 1.65
CA THR A 98 3.19 -14.03 1.10
C THR A 98 4.16 -13.05 0.42
N GLY A 99 3.64 -12.07 -0.33
CA GLY A 99 4.43 -11.03 -0.97
C GLY A 99 5.23 -10.20 0.03
N PHE A 100 4.62 -9.84 1.16
CA PHE A 100 5.32 -9.15 2.24
C PHE A 100 6.45 -9.97 2.86
N LEU A 101 6.21 -11.25 3.14
CA LEU A 101 7.25 -12.14 3.68
C LEU A 101 8.45 -12.25 2.72
N ILE A 102 8.17 -12.37 1.42
CA ILE A 102 9.22 -12.41 0.39
C ILE A 102 9.99 -11.09 0.35
N LEU A 103 9.29 -9.95 0.38
CA LEU A 103 9.90 -8.62 0.33
C LEU A 103 10.82 -8.36 1.53
N GLU A 104 10.36 -8.68 2.75
CA GLU A 104 11.16 -8.58 3.97
C GLU A 104 12.39 -9.52 3.90
N GLY A 105 12.19 -10.75 3.41
CA GLY A 105 13.28 -11.69 3.19
C GLY A 105 14.34 -11.18 2.21
N ASP A 106 13.91 -10.58 1.09
CA ASP A 106 14.81 -9.98 0.09
C ASP A 106 15.54 -8.74 0.64
N ASN A 107 14.88 -7.95 1.47
CA ASN A 107 15.48 -6.77 2.09
C ASN A 107 16.54 -7.16 3.14
N LEU A 108 16.24 -8.14 4.00
CA LEU A 108 17.17 -8.62 5.03
C LEU A 108 18.37 -9.35 4.42
N ASP A 109 18.18 -10.11 3.35
CA ASP A 109 19.28 -10.75 2.62
C ASP A 109 20.27 -9.73 2.04
N LYS A 110 19.76 -8.59 1.54
CA LYS A 110 20.60 -7.47 1.08
C LYS A 110 21.32 -6.75 2.22
N LEU A 111 20.71 -6.64 3.40
CA LEU A 111 21.32 -6.00 4.56
C LEU A 111 22.38 -6.88 5.24
N PHE A 112 22.18 -8.20 5.23
CA PHE A 112 23.07 -9.18 5.87
C PHE A 112 23.52 -10.26 4.88
N PRO A 113 24.28 -9.89 3.83
CA PRO A 113 24.73 -10.84 2.82
C PRO A 113 25.63 -11.92 3.44
N GLY A 114 25.37 -13.18 3.11
CA GLY A 114 26.16 -14.33 3.58
C GLY A 114 25.70 -14.93 4.91
N ALA A 115 24.59 -14.48 5.49
CA ALA A 115 23.98 -15.14 6.64
C ALA A 115 23.48 -16.55 6.26
N SER A 116 23.94 -17.56 7.01
CA SER A 116 23.47 -18.93 6.86
C SER A 116 23.37 -19.60 8.23
N VAL A 117 22.36 -20.45 8.39
CA VAL A 117 22.16 -21.26 9.58
C VAL A 117 21.95 -22.70 9.13
N SER A 118 22.86 -23.58 9.54
CA SER A 118 22.72 -25.01 9.34
C SER A 118 22.01 -25.62 10.54
N LEU A 119 20.75 -26.06 10.36
CA LEU A 119 20.04 -26.89 11.32
C LEU A 119 20.16 -28.36 10.86
N GLY A 120 21.22 -29.04 11.30
CA GLY A 120 21.44 -30.45 10.99
C GLY A 120 21.63 -30.71 9.50
N THR A 121 20.74 -31.49 8.88
CA THR A 121 20.78 -31.83 7.44
C THR A 121 20.17 -30.76 6.53
N VAL A 122 19.51 -29.74 7.08
CA VAL A 122 18.89 -28.65 6.31
C VAL A 122 19.70 -27.38 6.54
N SER A 123 20.36 -26.91 5.49
CA SER A 123 21.03 -25.60 5.49
C SER A 123 20.06 -24.56 4.94
N LEU A 124 19.62 -23.65 5.80
CA LEU A 124 18.85 -22.47 5.41
C LEU A 124 19.84 -21.32 5.21
N ALA A 125 19.99 -20.86 3.97
CA ALA A 125 20.93 -19.81 3.61
C ALA A 125 20.23 -18.68 2.83
N GLY A 126 20.69 -17.45 3.08
CA GLY A 126 20.23 -16.24 2.40
C GLY A 126 18.73 -15.97 2.56
N LYS A 127 18.07 -15.56 1.47
CA LYS A 127 16.63 -15.23 1.42
C LYS A 127 15.71 -16.18 2.18
N GLN A 128 15.87 -17.50 2.01
CA GLN A 128 14.95 -18.48 2.60
C GLN A 128 15.00 -18.48 4.13
N LEU A 129 16.18 -18.25 4.71
CA LEU A 129 16.36 -18.11 6.15
C LEU A 129 15.60 -16.89 6.66
N PHE A 130 15.75 -15.74 6.01
CA PHE A 130 15.10 -14.50 6.43
C PHE A 130 13.58 -14.54 6.28
N VAL A 131 13.05 -15.14 5.21
CA VAL A 131 11.60 -15.34 5.05
C VAL A 131 11.03 -16.16 6.22
N VAL A 132 11.70 -17.27 6.60
CA VAL A 132 11.27 -18.13 7.71
C VAL A 132 11.39 -17.40 9.06
N LEU A 133 12.47 -16.66 9.28
CA LEU A 133 12.66 -15.87 10.51
C LEU A 133 11.58 -14.79 10.65
N VAL A 134 11.31 -14.03 9.60
CA VAL A 134 10.26 -13.00 9.59
C VAL A 134 8.89 -13.64 9.84
N ALA A 135 8.59 -14.76 9.19
CA ALA A 135 7.34 -15.49 9.43
C ALA A 135 7.21 -15.94 10.90
N LEU A 136 8.28 -16.43 11.52
CA LEU A 136 8.29 -16.82 12.94
C LEU A 136 8.11 -15.64 13.89
N VAL A 137 8.66 -14.47 13.56
CA VAL A 137 8.50 -13.23 14.35
C VAL A 137 7.10 -12.65 14.20
N ILE A 138 6.50 -12.71 13.01
CA ILE A 138 5.15 -12.20 12.74
C ILE A 138 4.08 -13.16 13.25
N ALA A 139 4.28 -14.48 13.18
CA ALA A 139 3.32 -15.49 13.64
C ALA A 139 2.68 -15.20 15.02
N PRO A 140 3.43 -14.87 16.09
CA PRO A 140 2.84 -14.55 17.39
C PRO A 140 1.95 -13.31 17.35
N THR A 141 2.24 -12.35 16.47
CA THR A 141 1.40 -11.14 16.32
C THR A 141 0.03 -11.46 15.73
N THR A 142 -0.10 -12.53 14.93
CA THR A 142 -1.38 -12.96 14.36
C THR A 142 -2.32 -13.62 15.38
N TRP A 143 -1.78 -14.16 16.48
CA TRP A 143 -2.58 -14.72 17.58
C TRP A 143 -3.04 -13.67 18.59
N LEU A 144 -2.51 -12.44 18.53
CA LEU A 144 -2.93 -11.35 19.42
C LEU A 144 -4.32 -10.83 19.02
N ARG A 145 -5.34 -11.24 19.79
CA ARG A 145 -6.74 -10.81 19.59
C ARG A 145 -7.03 -9.36 20.03
N SER A 146 -6.05 -8.63 20.55
CA SER A 146 -6.26 -7.28 21.08
C SER A 146 -5.93 -6.19 20.05
N LEU A 147 -6.96 -5.47 19.59
CA LEU A 147 -6.83 -4.29 18.72
C LEU A 147 -5.92 -3.18 19.30
N GLY A 148 -5.74 -3.15 20.63
CA GLY A 148 -4.87 -2.17 21.30
C GLY A 148 -3.38 -2.35 21.03
N VAL A 149 -2.89 -3.59 21.05
CA VAL A 149 -1.47 -3.88 20.75
C VAL A 149 -1.18 -3.63 19.26
N LEU A 150 -2.12 -4.00 18.39
CA LEU A 150 -2.02 -3.75 16.96
C LEU A 150 -1.94 -2.24 16.64
N ALA A 151 -2.67 -1.41 17.38
CA ALA A 151 -2.59 0.05 17.24
C ALA A 151 -1.22 0.62 17.66
N TYR A 152 -0.58 0.06 18.70
CA TYR A 152 0.76 0.48 19.12
C TYR A 152 1.82 0.07 18.08
N VAL A 153 1.74 -1.17 17.57
CA VAL A 153 2.62 -1.65 16.48
C VAL A 153 2.43 -0.81 15.21
N SER A 154 1.18 -0.48 14.86
CA SER A 154 0.85 0.42 13.75
C SER A 154 1.48 1.81 13.97
N ALA A 155 1.39 2.39 15.18
CA ALA A 155 2.02 3.67 15.50
C ALA A 155 3.56 3.64 15.36
N THR A 156 4.22 2.54 15.77
CA THR A 156 5.65 2.36 15.54
C THR A 156 6.00 2.25 14.05
N GLY A 157 5.11 1.66 13.25
CA GLY A 157 5.21 1.62 11.79
C GLY A 157 5.23 3.01 11.15
N VAL A 158 4.31 3.90 11.55
CA VAL A 158 4.30 5.31 11.07
C VAL A 158 5.66 5.96 11.28
N PHE A 159 6.19 5.82 12.49
CA PHE A 159 7.44 6.46 12.89
C PHE A 159 8.61 5.93 12.08
N ALA A 160 8.68 4.62 11.87
CA ALA A 160 9.67 4.00 11.00
C ALA A 160 9.55 4.50 9.56
N SER A 161 8.34 4.59 9.00
CA SER A 161 8.10 5.12 7.66
C SER A 161 8.56 6.58 7.52
N VAL A 162 8.29 7.43 8.51
CA VAL A 162 8.76 8.83 8.53
C VAL A 162 10.29 8.89 8.52
N ILE A 163 10.95 8.07 9.33
CA ILE A 163 12.43 8.01 9.33
C ILE A 163 12.96 7.61 7.96
N ILE A 164 12.40 6.57 7.34
CA ILE A 164 12.83 6.11 6.00
C ILE A 164 12.67 7.24 4.98
N VAL A 165 11.53 7.94 4.98
CA VAL A 165 11.30 9.08 4.07
C VAL A 165 12.35 10.17 4.30
N LEU A 166 12.61 10.55 5.55
CA LEU A 166 13.63 11.56 5.88
C LEU A 166 15.04 11.11 5.44
N SER A 167 15.39 9.84 5.63
CA SER A 167 16.67 9.29 5.18
C SER A 167 16.81 9.31 3.66
N VAL A 168 15.76 8.95 2.92
CA VAL A 168 15.75 9.01 1.45
C VAL A 168 15.85 10.45 0.95
N LEU A 169 15.11 11.38 1.56
CA LEU A 169 15.19 12.81 1.22
C LEU A 169 16.58 13.39 1.50
N TRP A 170 17.18 13.02 2.64
CA TRP A 170 18.54 13.41 2.97
C TRP A 170 19.55 12.89 1.94
N ALA A 171 19.50 11.59 1.62
CA ALA A 171 20.38 11.00 0.62
C ALA A 171 20.20 11.69 -0.75
N ALA A 172 18.95 11.94 -1.15
CA ALA A 172 18.67 12.63 -2.41
C ALA A 172 19.21 14.08 -2.44
N ALA A 173 19.10 14.82 -1.34
CA ALA A 173 19.49 16.23 -1.27
C ALA A 173 20.99 16.45 -1.01
N VAL A 174 21.61 15.58 -0.20
CA VAL A 174 22.99 15.78 0.31
C VAL A 174 23.99 14.88 -0.39
N ASP A 175 23.67 13.60 -0.59
CA ASP A 175 24.57 12.63 -1.22
C ASP A 175 24.49 12.67 -2.76
N GLY A 176 23.63 13.54 -3.31
CA GLY A 176 23.48 13.73 -4.75
C GLY A 176 22.90 12.50 -5.47
N VAL A 177 22.39 11.50 -4.74
CA VAL A 177 21.60 10.39 -5.27
C VAL A 177 20.16 10.84 -5.59
N GLY A 178 20.04 11.99 -6.24
CA GLY A 178 18.82 12.41 -6.91
C GLY A 178 18.72 11.76 -8.28
N PHE A 179 17.62 12.02 -9.00
CA PHE A 179 17.42 11.57 -10.39
C PHE A 179 18.46 12.20 -11.34
N SER A 180 19.72 11.76 -11.27
CA SER A 180 20.77 12.12 -12.21
C SER A 180 20.52 11.39 -13.53
N GLY A 181 19.71 11.99 -14.39
CA GLY A 181 19.79 11.83 -15.85
C GLY A 181 19.66 10.42 -16.43
N ARG A 182 19.07 9.43 -15.74
CA ARG A 182 18.83 8.10 -16.31
C ARG A 182 17.38 7.92 -16.76
N GLY A 183 17.13 8.39 -17.98
CA GLY A 183 16.05 7.89 -18.83
C GLY A 183 14.78 8.74 -18.85
N THR A 184 14.77 9.75 -19.71
CA THR A 184 13.59 10.37 -20.33
C THR A 184 12.81 9.35 -21.20
N THR A 185 12.64 8.11 -20.75
CA THR A 185 11.83 7.14 -21.49
C THR A 185 10.38 7.45 -21.19
N PRO A 186 9.62 8.01 -22.15
CA PRO A 186 8.25 8.44 -21.88
C PRO A 186 7.37 7.24 -21.52
N LEU A 187 7.60 6.08 -22.13
CA LEU A 187 6.81 4.88 -21.89
C LEU A 187 7.65 3.63 -22.14
N ARG A 188 7.58 2.66 -21.24
CA ARG A 188 8.18 1.33 -21.42
C ARG A 188 7.09 0.27 -21.37
N ILE A 189 6.58 -0.09 -22.54
CA ILE A 189 5.42 -1.00 -22.70
C ILE A 189 5.68 -2.37 -22.05
N THR A 190 6.92 -2.88 -22.14
CA THR A 190 7.30 -4.17 -21.54
C THR A 190 7.24 -4.16 -20.01
N GLY A 191 7.36 -2.99 -19.37
CA GLY A 191 7.25 -2.83 -17.91
C GLY A 191 5.87 -2.36 -17.45
N LEU A 192 4.93 -2.07 -18.36
CA LEU A 192 3.58 -1.64 -17.99
C LEU A 192 2.79 -2.68 -17.19
N PRO A 193 2.81 -3.98 -17.50
CA PRO A 193 2.10 -4.97 -16.68
C PRO A 193 2.60 -4.99 -15.23
N THR A 194 3.92 -4.87 -15.04
CA THR A 194 4.55 -4.78 -13.72
C THR A 194 4.13 -3.49 -13.01
N ALA A 195 4.19 -2.35 -13.70
CA ALA A 195 3.78 -1.06 -13.14
C ALA A 195 2.29 -1.06 -12.75
N LEU A 196 1.41 -1.60 -13.61
CA LEU A 196 -0.01 -1.76 -13.35
C LEU A 196 -0.27 -2.62 -12.11
N GLY A 197 0.38 -3.78 -12.03
CA GLY A 197 0.23 -4.69 -10.89
C GLY A 197 0.64 -4.02 -9.58
N LEU A 198 1.75 -3.28 -9.58
CA LEU A 198 2.21 -2.52 -8.42
C LEU A 198 1.26 -1.37 -8.06
N TYR A 199 0.74 -0.63 -9.04
CA TYR A 199 -0.23 0.43 -8.79
C TYR A 199 -1.55 -0.11 -8.22
N ILE A 200 -2.08 -1.19 -8.79
CA ILE A 200 -3.28 -1.85 -8.26
C ILE A 200 -3.02 -2.36 -6.83
N PHE A 201 -1.87 -2.95 -6.58
CA PHE A 201 -1.47 -3.41 -5.24
C PHE A 201 -1.41 -2.25 -4.23
N CYS A 202 -0.91 -1.08 -4.63
CA CYS A 202 -0.90 0.12 -3.77
C CYS A 202 -2.30 0.60 -3.40
N TYR A 203 -3.28 0.41 -4.28
CA TYR A 203 -4.69 0.77 -4.05
C TYR A 203 -5.56 -0.41 -3.61
N GLY A 204 -4.96 -1.57 -3.29
CA GLY A 204 -5.63 -2.80 -2.88
C GLY A 204 -6.15 -2.75 -1.45
N GLY A 205 -7.22 -1.98 -1.21
CA GLY A 205 -7.85 -1.81 0.10
C GLY A 205 -9.32 -2.27 0.18
N HIS A 206 -9.96 -2.55 -0.96
CA HIS A 206 -11.40 -2.81 -1.04
C HIS A 206 -11.91 -3.93 -0.11
N PRO A 207 -11.18 -5.04 0.12
CA PRO A 207 -11.65 -6.08 1.03
C PRO A 207 -11.74 -5.62 2.51
N VAL A 208 -10.93 -4.64 2.92
CA VAL A 208 -10.93 -4.13 4.31
C VAL A 208 -11.91 -2.97 4.51
N PHE A 209 -12.35 -2.33 3.42
CA PHE A 209 -13.25 -1.19 3.45
C PHE A 209 -14.55 -1.43 4.24
N PRO A 210 -15.26 -2.57 4.11
CA PRO A 210 -16.48 -2.79 4.90
C PRO A 210 -16.24 -2.90 6.40
N THR A 211 -15.12 -3.52 6.78
CA THR A 211 -14.69 -3.62 8.17
C THR A 211 -14.34 -2.23 8.74
N LEU A 212 -13.67 -1.39 7.95
CA LEU A 212 -13.37 -0.01 8.31
C LEU A 212 -14.65 0.82 8.45
N TYR A 213 -15.54 0.74 7.45
CA TYR A 213 -16.80 1.45 7.42
C TYR A 213 -17.70 1.12 8.63
N THR A 214 -17.81 -0.16 8.98
CA THR A 214 -18.58 -0.60 10.17
C THR A 214 -17.93 -0.23 11.50
N SER A 215 -16.61 -0.03 11.52
CA SER A 215 -15.85 0.38 12.71
C SER A 215 -15.88 1.89 12.96
N MET A 216 -16.26 2.70 11.96
CA MET A 216 -16.30 4.16 12.09
C MET A 216 -17.55 4.67 12.82
N LYS A 217 -17.34 5.63 13.71
CA LYS A 217 -18.40 6.31 14.45
C LYS A 217 -19.19 7.29 13.57
N GLN A 218 -18.55 7.91 12.58
CA GLN A 218 -19.18 8.82 11.61
C GLN A 218 -18.98 8.31 10.18
N LYS A 219 -19.96 7.55 9.68
CA LYS A 219 -19.95 6.95 8.34
C LYS A 219 -19.90 7.97 7.20
N SER A 220 -20.39 9.19 7.43
CA SER A 220 -20.36 10.31 6.46
C SER A 220 -18.95 10.80 6.10
N GLN A 221 -17.92 10.36 6.82
CA GLN A 221 -16.52 10.68 6.53
C GLN A 221 -15.82 9.63 5.65
N PHE A 222 -16.46 8.49 5.38
CA PHE A 222 -15.91 7.45 4.49
C PHE A 222 -15.56 7.96 3.08
N PRO A 223 -16.40 8.80 2.43
CA PRO A 223 -16.02 9.39 1.15
C PRO A 223 -14.80 10.31 1.25
N LYS A 224 -14.53 10.93 2.41
CA LYS A 224 -13.32 11.75 2.58
C LYS A 224 -12.06 10.87 2.71
N LEU A 225 -12.16 9.71 3.36
CA LEU A 225 -11.07 8.74 3.45
C LEU A 225 -10.68 8.17 2.09
N SER A 226 -11.65 7.87 1.22
CA SER A 226 -11.31 7.42 -0.13
C SER A 226 -10.56 8.51 -0.94
N SER A 227 -10.66 9.81 -0.58
CA SER A 227 -10.13 10.90 -1.42
C SER A 227 -8.64 11.08 -1.20
N ASP A 228 -8.14 10.58 -0.07
CA ASP A 228 -6.72 10.48 0.25
C ASP A 228 -5.99 9.52 -0.71
N ALA A 229 -6.71 8.69 -1.48
CA ALA A 229 -6.16 7.89 -2.58
C ALA A 229 -5.56 8.76 -3.72
N PHE A 230 -5.89 10.04 -3.84
CA PHE A 230 -5.24 10.93 -4.83
C PHE A 230 -3.93 11.54 -4.33
N LEU A 231 -3.63 11.44 -3.04
CA LEU A 231 -2.47 12.05 -2.42
C LEU A 231 -1.13 11.48 -2.94
N PRO A 232 -0.97 10.16 -3.19
CA PRO A 232 0.24 9.60 -3.78
C PRO A 232 0.50 10.11 -5.20
N CYS A 233 -0.55 10.27 -6.01
CA CYS A 233 -0.45 10.87 -7.35
C CYS A 233 0.04 12.32 -7.29
N ALA A 234 -0.49 13.11 -6.35
CA ALA A 234 -0.13 14.52 -6.18
C ALA A 234 1.30 14.70 -5.64
N ALA A 235 1.70 13.89 -4.66
CA ALA A 235 3.04 13.95 -4.06
C ALA A 235 4.15 13.50 -5.03
N MET A 236 3.84 12.68 -6.03
CA MET A 236 4.81 12.27 -7.05
C MET A 236 4.80 13.17 -8.29
N ALA A 237 3.75 13.98 -8.47
CA ALA A 237 3.74 15.07 -9.44
C ALA A 237 4.47 16.33 -8.91
N SER A 238 4.65 16.48 -7.59
CA SER A 238 5.27 17.68 -7.02
C SER A 238 6.75 17.91 -7.42
N PRO A 239 7.61 16.89 -7.65
CA PRO A 239 8.95 17.13 -8.18
C PRO A 239 8.92 17.75 -9.59
N PHE A 240 7.84 17.55 -10.36
CA PHE A 240 7.68 18.15 -11.68
C PHE A 240 7.27 19.62 -11.59
N SER A 241 6.35 19.96 -10.68
CA SER A 241 5.96 21.37 -10.50
C SER A 241 7.15 22.23 -10.07
N THR A 242 8.04 21.69 -9.22
CA THR A 242 9.25 22.42 -8.80
C THR A 242 10.38 22.34 -9.82
N ALA A 243 10.56 21.23 -10.53
CA ALA A 243 11.64 21.12 -11.52
C ALA A 243 11.36 21.96 -12.78
N ASP A 244 10.10 22.05 -13.21
CA ASP A 244 9.71 22.85 -14.37
C ASP A 244 9.72 24.36 -14.02
N GLU A 245 9.27 24.75 -12.82
CA GLU A 245 9.38 26.15 -12.36
C GLU A 245 10.83 26.55 -12.07
N LEU A 246 11.68 25.68 -11.51
CA LEU A 246 13.09 25.99 -11.28
C LEU A 246 13.87 26.09 -12.60
N TYR A 247 13.55 25.26 -13.61
CA TYR A 247 14.12 25.38 -14.96
C TYR A 247 13.63 26.64 -15.69
N LEU A 248 12.35 27.02 -15.55
CA LEU A 248 11.85 28.28 -16.09
C LEU A 248 12.47 29.49 -15.38
N VAL A 249 12.62 29.44 -14.06
CA VAL A 249 13.24 30.51 -13.26
C VAL A 249 14.75 30.60 -13.54
N LEU A 250 15.45 29.48 -13.73
CA LEU A 250 16.86 29.45 -14.16
C LEU A 250 17.06 29.89 -15.62
N GLN A 251 16.11 29.64 -16.53
CA GLN A 251 16.13 30.21 -17.88
C GLN A 251 15.77 31.70 -17.91
N LEU A 252 14.91 32.17 -17.02
CA LEU A 252 14.56 33.59 -16.87
C LEU A 252 15.64 34.40 -16.12
N LEU A 253 16.49 33.75 -15.32
CA LEU A 253 17.63 34.34 -14.61
C LEU A 253 18.94 34.36 -15.39
N HIS A 254 18.96 33.86 -16.64
CA HIS A 254 20.08 34.03 -17.57
C HIS A 254 19.80 35.18 -18.57
N LEU A 255 19.52 36.35 -18.00
CA LEU A 255 20.06 37.64 -18.45
C LEU A 255 21.15 38.05 -17.45
#